data_AF-A0A0F9VAG0-F1
#
_entry.id   AF-A0A0F9VAG0-F1
#
_cell.length_a   1.000
_cell.length_b   1.000
_cell.length_c   1.000
_cell.angle_alpha   90.00
_cell.angle_beta   90.00
_cell.angle_gamma   90.00
#
_symmetry.space_group_name_H-M   'P 1'
#
loop_
_entity.id
_entity.type
_entity.pdbx_description
1 polymer ?
#
loop_
_entity_poly.entity_id
_entity_poly.type
_entity_poly.pdbx_seq_one_letter_code
_entity_poly.pdbx_strand_id
1 'polypeptide(L)'
;MNGIRGEVLDFAINHMEPVLQKNDIKGGWQHMTNREIEIRLKQELAELVTEMRRGPKLYNEDKIIREATDIANFCMFAVDNAKQRQRSNR
;
A
#
# COMPACT_ATOMS: atom_id res chain seq x y z
N MET A 1 18.57 4.30 -14.63
CA MET A 1 17.89 4.62 -13.36
C MET A 1 18.91 5.17 -12.36
N ASN A 2 19.54 6.31 -12.66
CA ASN A 2 20.54 6.88 -11.75
C ASN A 2 19.83 7.85 -10.80
N GLY A 3 19.78 7.53 -9.51
CA GLY A 3 19.30 8.44 -8.46
C GLY A 3 18.13 7.96 -7.60
N ILE A 4 17.54 6.79 -7.87
CA ILE A 4 16.57 6.19 -6.94
C ILE A 4 17.34 5.38 -5.89
N ARG A 5 17.01 5.57 -4.62
CA ARG A 5 17.66 4.86 -3.52
C ARG A 5 17.34 3.36 -3.57
N GLY A 6 18.32 2.52 -3.22
CA GLY A 6 18.22 1.07 -3.32
C GLY A 6 17.04 0.51 -2.52
N GLU A 7 16.81 1.02 -1.31
CA GLU A 7 15.71 0.62 -0.44
C GLU A 7 14.33 0.95 -1.02
N VAL A 8 14.21 2.04 -1.79
CA VAL A 8 12.95 2.39 -2.46
C VAL A 8 12.65 1.40 -3.58
N LEU A 9 13.68 1.05 -4.37
CA LEU A 9 13.55 0.05 -5.44
C LEU A 9 13.25 -1.33 -4.87
N ASP A 10 13.97 -1.74 -3.83
CA ASP A 10 13.76 -3.00 -3.13
C ASP A 10 12.33 -3.10 -2.60
N PHE A 11 11.85 -2.07 -1.88
CA PHE A 11 10.49 -2.04 -1.36
C PHE A 11 9.44 -2.12 -2.48
N ALA A 12 9.62 -1.36 -3.56
CA ALA A 12 8.69 -1.38 -4.68
C ALA A 12 8.65 -2.74 -5.40
N ILE A 13 9.81 -3.33 -5.68
CA ILE A 13 9.94 -4.54 -6.49
C ILE A 13 9.61 -5.80 -5.69
N ASN A 14 10.13 -5.92 -4.47
CA ASN A 14 10.06 -7.15 -3.70
C ASN A 14 8.85 -7.21 -2.77
N HIS A 15 8.20 -6.08 -2.48
CA HIS A 15 7.06 -6.03 -1.58
C HIS A 15 5.79 -5.49 -2.24
N MET A 16 5.81 -4.28 -2.80
CA MET A 16 4.60 -3.67 -3.36
C MET A 16 4.05 -4.44 -4.58
N GLU A 17 4.89 -4.65 -5.60
CA GLU A 17 4.47 -5.25 -6.86
C GLU A 17 3.89 -6.68 -6.72
N PRO A 18 4.49 -7.61 -5.95
CA PRO A 18 3.91 -8.95 -5.77
C PRO A 18 2.50 -8.93 -5.13
N VAL A 19 2.26 -7.98 -4.20
CA VAL A 19 0.95 -7.81 -3.58
C VAL A 19 -0.08 -7.28 -4.58
N LEU A 20 0.32 -6.35 -5.45
CA LEU A 20 -0.52 -5.83 -6.53
C LEU A 20 -0.90 -6.94 -7.50
N GLN A 21 0.08 -7.69 -8.01
CA GLN A 21 -0.14 -8.81 -8.93
C GLN A 21 -1.08 -9.87 -8.35
N LYS A 22 -0.93 -10.19 -7.05
CA LYS A 22 -1.84 -11.11 -6.35
C LYS A 22 -3.28 -10.59 -6.28
N ASN A 23 -3.46 -9.27 -6.22
CA ASN A 23 -4.77 -8.62 -6.09
C ASN A 23 -5.42 -8.27 -7.44
N ASP A 24 -4.69 -8.33 -8.56
CA ASP A 24 -5.24 -8.06 -9.91
C ASP A 24 -6.47 -8.93 -10.24
N ILE A 25 -6.51 -10.15 -9.73
CA ILE A 25 -7.66 -11.07 -9.90
C ILE A 25 -8.96 -10.54 -9.29
N LYS A 26 -8.90 -9.53 -8.41
CA LYS A 26 -10.04 -8.95 -7.68
C LYS A 26 -10.65 -7.73 -8.38
N GLY A 27 -10.22 -7.41 -9.59
CA GLY A 27 -10.78 -6.31 -10.40
C GLY A 27 -10.01 -5.00 -10.32
N GLY A 28 -8.83 -4.98 -9.70
CA GLY A 28 -7.93 -3.83 -9.70
C GLY A 28 -8.39 -2.65 -8.83
N TRP A 29 -7.45 -1.79 -8.46
CA TRP A 29 -7.71 -0.62 -7.61
C TRP A 29 -8.33 0.56 -8.36
N GLN A 30 -8.33 0.53 -9.70
CA GLN A 30 -8.76 1.64 -10.56
C GLN A 30 -10.24 1.99 -10.40
N HIS A 31 -11.04 1.07 -9.86
CA HIS A 31 -12.47 1.28 -9.60
C HIS A 31 -12.76 1.72 -8.16
N MET A 32 -11.76 1.75 -7.29
CA MET A 32 -11.96 2.15 -5.90
C MET A 32 -12.26 3.66 -5.79
N THR A 33 -13.29 3.99 -5.02
CA THR A 33 -13.59 5.36 -4.63
C THR A 33 -12.63 5.85 -3.55
N ASN A 34 -12.48 7.18 -3.41
CA ASN A 34 -11.71 7.77 -2.31
C ASN A 34 -12.15 7.25 -0.93
N ARG A 35 -13.45 6.99 -0.75
CA ARG A 35 -13.99 6.48 0.52
C ARG A 35 -13.51 5.05 0.80
N GLU A 36 -13.52 4.18 -0.21
CA GLU A 36 -13.01 2.81 -0.05
C GLU A 36 -11.51 2.81 0.23
N ILE A 37 -10.75 3.64 -0.47
CA ILE A 37 -9.30 3.80 -0.23
C ILE A 37 -9.05 4.30 1.19
N GLU A 38 -9.79 5.31 1.65
CA GLU A 38 -9.66 5.85 3.02
C GLU A 38 -9.96 4.79 4.09
N ILE A 39 -11.03 4.01 3.91
CA ILE A 39 -11.40 2.94 4.85
C ILE A 39 -10.28 1.90 4.94
N ARG A 40 -9.75 1.45 3.80
CA ARG A 40 -8.64 0.48 3.78
C ARG A 40 -7.38 1.05 4.41
N LEU A 41 -6.97 2.28 4.08
CA LEU A 41 -5.81 2.94 4.71
C LEU A 41 -5.89 2.94 6.24
N LYS A 42 -7.06 3.26 6.79
CA LYS A 42 -7.26 3.26 8.26
C LYS A 42 -7.16 1.87 8.86
N GLN A 43 -7.65 0.85 8.15
CA GLN A 43 -7.55 -0.55 8.58
C GLN A 43 -6.08 -0.97 8.63
N GLU A 44 -5.35 -0.86 7.51
CA GLU A 44 -3.95 -1.32 7.44
C GLU A 44 -3.04 -0.55 8.41
N LEU A 45 -3.28 0.76 8.61
CA LEU A 45 -2.56 1.54 9.61
C LEU A 45 -2.80 1.03 11.04
N ALA A 46 -4.04 0.67 11.37
CA ALA A 46 -4.36 0.12 12.69
C ALA A 46 -3.70 -1.25 12.90
N GLU A 47 -3.67 -2.08 11.86
CA GLU A 47 -3.01 -3.39 11.87
C GLU A 47 -1.48 -3.23 12.04
N LEU A 48 -0.85 -2.35 11.25
CA LEU A 48 0.58 -2.06 11.35
C LEU A 48 0.96 -1.56 12.76
N VAL A 49 0.23 -0.57 13.27
CA VAL A 49 0.49 -0.01 14.61
C VAL A 49 0.32 -1.08 15.69
N THR A 50 -0.65 -1.99 15.52
CA THR A 50 -0.84 -3.11 16.45
C THR A 50 0.37 -4.05 16.43
N GLU A 51 0.86 -4.43 15.26
CA GLU A 51 2.01 -5.33 15.11
C GLU A 51 3.32 -4.68 15.62
N MET A 52 3.57 -3.40 15.31
CA MET A 52 4.75 -2.67 15.79
C MET A 52 4.79 -2.50 17.32
N ARG A 53 3.64 -2.50 17.99
CA ARG A 53 3.54 -2.36 19.45
C ARG A 53 3.65 -3.69 20.19
N ARG A 54 3.74 -4.82 19.48
CA ARG A 54 3.91 -6.12 20.12
C ARG A 54 5.27 -6.21 20.78
N GLY A 55 5.31 -6.81 21.97
CA GLY A 55 6.57 -7.10 22.64
C GLY A 55 7.40 -8.14 21.88
N PRO A 56 8.70 -8.31 22.22
CA PRO A 56 9.63 -9.15 21.46
C PRO A 56 9.17 -10.59 21.23
N LYS A 57 8.42 -11.17 22.18
CA LYS A 57 7.87 -12.54 22.09
C LYS A 57 6.80 -12.72 21.01
N LEU A 58 6.15 -11.63 20.60
CA LEU A 58 5.06 -11.60 19.64
C LEU A 58 5.45 -10.80 18.39
N TYR A 59 6.72 -10.41 18.26
CA TYR A 59 7.24 -9.70 17.10
C TYR A 59 7.08 -10.57 15.85
N ASN A 60 6.47 -9.99 14.82
CA ASN A 60 6.23 -10.67 13.56
C ASN A 60 6.62 -9.71 12.43
N GLU A 61 7.84 -9.88 11.93
CA GLU A 61 8.42 -9.06 10.87
C GLU A 61 7.59 -9.11 9.60
N ASP A 62 7.19 -10.31 9.15
CA ASP A 62 6.42 -10.51 7.93
C ASP A 62 5.09 -9.74 7.96
N LYS A 63 4.42 -9.72 9.11
CA LYS A 63 3.20 -8.93 9.29
C LYS A 63 3.46 -7.43 9.21
N ILE A 64 4.50 -6.94 9.89
CA ILE A 64 4.86 -5.52 9.83
C ILE A 64 5.15 -5.09 8.38
N ILE A 65 5.96 -5.88 7.67
CA ILE A 65 6.30 -5.64 6.27
C ILE A 65 5.03 -5.64 5.42
N ARG A 66 4.16 -6.62 5.62
CA ARG A 66 2.90 -6.73 4.87
C ARG A 66 1.99 -5.53 5.09
N GLU A 67 1.69 -5.17 6.33
CA GLU A 67 0.77 -4.06 6.60
C GLU A 67 1.37 -2.71 6.13
N ALA A 68 2.68 -2.52 6.25
CA ALA A 68 3.36 -1.36 5.68
C ALA A 68 3.27 -1.31 4.15
N THR A 69 3.37 -2.48 3.49
CA THR A 69 3.23 -2.61 2.03
C THR A 69 1.80 -2.29 1.58
N ASP A 70 0.79 -2.79 2.30
CA ASP A 70 -0.61 -2.52 1.99
C ASP A 70 -0.92 -1.01 2.13
N ILE A 71 -0.42 -0.34 3.19
CA ILE A 71 -0.53 1.12 3.33
C ILE A 71 0.12 1.85 2.15
N ALA A 72 1.33 1.47 1.76
CA ALA A 72 2.04 2.11 0.65
C ALA A 72 1.27 1.96 -0.67
N ASN A 73 0.72 0.77 -0.94
CA ASN A 73 -0.12 0.50 -2.11
C ASN A 73 -1.38 1.37 -2.10
N PHE A 74 -2.10 1.47 -0.98
CA PHE A 74 -3.29 2.33 -0.90
C PHE A 74 -2.96 3.83 -1.03
N CYS A 75 -1.81 4.28 -0.51
CA CYS A 75 -1.32 5.64 -0.76
C CYS A 75 -1.08 5.89 -2.25
N MET A 76 -0.49 4.92 -2.96
CA MET A 76 -0.34 4.99 -4.42
C MET A 76 -1.69 5.07 -5.13
N PHE A 77 -2.70 4.28 -4.70
CA PHE A 77 -4.03 4.32 -5.28
C PHE A 77 -4.72 5.67 -5.07
N ALA A 78 -4.55 6.29 -3.89
CA ALA A 78 -5.07 7.62 -3.60
C ALA A 78 -4.47 8.68 -4.55
N VAL A 79 -3.17 8.60 -4.81
CA VAL A 79 -2.48 9.48 -5.77
C VAL A 79 -3.02 9.27 -7.19
N ASP A 80 -3.21 8.02 -7.61
CA ASP A 80 -3.73 7.72 -8.93
C ASP A 80 -5.17 8.23 -9.11
N ASN A 81 -6.06 7.98 -8.14
CA ASN A 81 -7.44 8.47 -8.17
C ASN A 81 -7.51 10.00 -8.23
N ALA A 82 -6.64 10.70 -7.47
CA ALA A 82 -6.54 12.15 -7.53
C ALA A 82 -6.13 12.67 -8.92
N LYS A 83 -5.18 11.99 -9.58
CA LYS A 83 -4.75 12.33 -10.95
C LYS A 83 -5.83 12.05 -11.99
N GLN A 84 -6.58 10.96 -11.84
CA GLN A 84 -7.68 10.63 -12.77
C GLN A 84 -8.80 11.69 -12.72
N ARG A 85 -9.20 12.11 -11.52
CA ARG A 85 -10.21 13.18 -11.36
C ARG A 85 -9.81 14.50 -12.01
N GLN A 86 -8.52 14.87 -11.97
CA GLN A 86 -8.04 16.07 -12.66
C GLN A 86 -8.15 15.95 -14.19
N ARG A 87 -8.04 14.75 -14.74
CA ARG A 87 -8.14 14.51 -16.19
C ARG A 87 -9.60 14.54 -16.68
N SER A 88 -10.56 14.06 -15.88
CA SER A 88 -11.99 14.07 -16.24
C SER A 88 -12.65 15.46 -16.18
N ASN A 89 -12.02 16.42 -15.50
CA ASN A 89 -12.50 17.81 -15.38
C ASN A 89 -11.83 18.78 -16.37
N ARG A 90 -11.02 18.27 -17.31
CA ARG A 90 -10.42 19.02 -18.42
C ARG A 90 -11.11 18.64 -19.72
#